data_AF-A0A561SQY3-F1
#
_entry.id   AF-A0A561SQY3-F1
#
_cell.length_a   1.000
_cell.length_b   1.000
_cell.length_c   1.000
_cell.angle_alpha   90.00
_cell.angle_beta   90.00
_cell.angle_gamma   90.00
#
_symmetry.space_group_name_H-M   'P 1'
#
loop_
_entity.id
_entity.type
_entity.pdbx_description
1 polymer ?
#
loop_
_entity_poly.entity_id
_entity_poly.type
_entity_poly.pdbx_seq_one_letter_code
_entity_poly.pdbx_strand_id
1 'polypeptide(L)'
;MRVLVTGASGWIGSAVVPELVGAGHVVTGLARSDASAAAVEALGATVVRGSVEDLDVLHEAAAAADAVVHLAFRHDIAFAGRFAEAVASDVAAIGALGSGLPSGGAIAVAAGMLGHGQNGVPATERDSAAPGGVGEARRPPSDAALALAERGLRSSVVRLSPTVHGEGDAGFVATLIDIARKHGFSGYPGDGASRWTAVHVRDAARLFRLAIEVAPAGSVLHAVADEAISVRDIAEAVGRHLELPARPVPTEQADEHFGFLAMFVGIDGPASSALTRELTGWAPREPGLLEDLGQGHYFAPAAGGKWG
;
A
#
# COMPACT_ATOMS: atom_id res chain seq x y z
N MET A 1 8.32 20.99 -7.17
CA MET A 1 9.25 19.98 -7.72
C MET A 1 8.58 19.23 -8.86
N ARG A 2 9.35 18.70 -9.81
CA ARG A 2 8.91 17.72 -10.81
C ARG A 2 8.93 16.33 -10.18
N VAL A 3 7.80 15.64 -10.15
CA VAL A 3 7.65 14.34 -9.48
C VAL A 3 7.19 13.29 -10.47
N LEU A 4 7.97 12.23 -10.63
CA LEU A 4 7.56 11.04 -11.38
C LEU A 4 6.81 10.09 -10.44
N VAL A 5 5.64 9.60 -10.85
CA VAL A 5 4.84 8.63 -10.09
C VAL A 5 4.64 7.36 -10.91
N THR A 6 5.13 6.22 -10.42
CA THR A 6 4.73 4.91 -10.96
C THR A 6 3.46 4.42 -10.26
N GLY A 7 2.63 3.66 -10.96
CA GLY A 7 1.35 3.21 -10.39
C GLY A 7 0.37 4.37 -10.17
N ALA A 8 0.55 5.47 -10.92
CA ALA A 8 -0.19 6.71 -10.77
C ALA A 8 -1.71 6.56 -10.93
N SER A 9 -2.17 5.64 -11.81
CA SER A 9 -3.59 5.33 -11.98
C SER A 9 -4.11 4.25 -11.02
N GLY A 10 -3.27 3.72 -10.13
CA GLY A 10 -3.65 2.68 -9.17
C GLY A 10 -4.33 3.25 -7.93
N TRP A 11 -4.77 2.37 -7.02
CA TRP A 11 -5.49 2.76 -5.79
C TRP A 11 -4.79 3.88 -5.00
N ILE A 12 -3.55 3.64 -4.58
CA ILE A 12 -2.77 4.63 -3.82
C ILE A 12 -2.36 5.81 -4.71
N GLY A 13 -1.99 5.55 -5.96
CA GLY A 13 -1.60 6.57 -6.94
C GLY A 13 -2.68 7.60 -7.18
N SER A 14 -3.95 7.17 -7.20
CA SER A 14 -5.12 8.03 -7.39
C SER A 14 -5.32 9.05 -6.28
N ALA A 15 -4.78 8.80 -5.08
CA ALA A 15 -4.75 9.77 -3.99
C ALA A 15 -3.43 10.56 -3.94
N VAL A 16 -2.30 9.91 -4.25
CA VAL A 16 -0.96 10.54 -4.27
C VAL A 16 -0.87 11.62 -5.35
N VAL A 17 -1.37 11.38 -6.56
CA VAL A 17 -1.25 12.35 -7.65
C VAL A 17 -1.95 13.67 -7.32
N PRO A 18 -3.25 13.69 -6.91
CA PRO A 18 -3.90 14.93 -6.52
C PRO A 18 -3.28 15.61 -5.29
N GLU A 19 -2.81 14.84 -4.30
CA GLU A 19 -2.10 15.39 -3.13
C GLU A 19 -0.83 16.15 -3.57
N LEU A 20 -0.04 15.57 -4.47
CA LEU A 20 1.18 16.19 -4.99
C LEU A 20 0.86 17.43 -5.84
N VAL A 21 -0.14 17.35 -6.73
CA VAL A 21 -0.59 18.49 -7.55
C VAL A 21 -1.10 19.63 -6.65
N GLY A 22 -1.93 19.30 -5.66
CA GLY A 22 -2.47 20.27 -4.70
C GLY A 22 -1.41 20.96 -3.85
N ALA A 23 -0.29 20.28 -3.59
CA ALA A 23 0.88 20.86 -2.92
C ALA A 23 1.79 21.68 -3.86
N GLY A 24 1.43 21.83 -5.13
CA GLY A 24 2.18 22.64 -6.10
C GLY A 24 3.32 21.91 -6.81
N HIS A 25 3.35 20.58 -6.76
CA HIS A 25 4.28 19.79 -7.57
C HIS A 25 3.79 19.65 -9.01
N VAL A 26 4.74 19.55 -9.95
CA VAL A 26 4.46 19.19 -11.35
C VAL A 26 4.59 17.67 -11.44
N VAL A 27 3.49 16.97 -11.70
CA VAL A 27 3.44 15.51 -11.62
C VAL A 27 3.41 14.90 -13.01
N THR A 28 4.27 13.90 -13.22
CA THR A 28 4.28 13.02 -14.39
C THR A 28 3.96 11.60 -13.93
N GLY A 29 2.90 10.99 -14.44
CA GLY A 29 2.52 9.61 -14.14
C GLY A 29 2.93 8.63 -15.24
N LEU A 30 3.50 7.49 -14.86
CA LEU A 30 3.73 6.37 -15.77
C LEU A 30 2.41 5.65 -16.06
N ALA A 31 2.08 5.47 -17.34
CA ALA A 31 0.87 4.78 -17.77
C ALA A 31 1.14 3.76 -18.89
N ARG A 32 0.72 2.51 -18.65
CA ARG A 32 0.91 1.38 -19.59
C ARG A 32 -0.20 1.20 -20.63
N SER A 33 -1.34 1.87 -20.45
CA SER A 33 -2.53 1.74 -21.31
C SER A 33 -3.25 3.06 -21.48
N ASP A 34 -4.03 3.24 -22.54
CA ASP A 34 -4.73 4.49 -22.82
C ASP A 34 -5.73 4.84 -21.70
N ALA A 35 -6.37 3.83 -21.11
CA ALA A 35 -7.20 4.01 -19.93
C ALA A 35 -6.41 4.54 -18.72
N SER A 36 -5.21 4.00 -18.46
CA SER A 36 -4.34 4.52 -17.40
C SER A 36 -3.86 5.94 -17.70
N ALA A 37 -3.57 6.28 -18.97
CA ALA A 37 -3.19 7.64 -19.34
C ALA A 37 -4.31 8.63 -19.07
N ALA A 38 -5.52 8.33 -19.57
CA ALA A 38 -6.69 9.18 -19.35
C ALA A 38 -6.99 9.35 -17.85
N ALA A 39 -6.83 8.29 -17.04
CA ALA A 39 -6.99 8.38 -15.60
C ALA A 39 -5.93 9.30 -14.95
N VAL A 40 -4.66 9.20 -15.35
CA VAL A 40 -3.57 10.07 -14.85
C VAL A 40 -3.79 11.53 -15.24
N GLU A 41 -4.21 11.79 -16.48
CA GLU A 41 -4.53 13.14 -16.96
C GLU A 41 -5.71 13.75 -16.19
N ALA A 42 -6.75 12.95 -15.92
CA ALA A 42 -7.90 13.38 -15.13
C ALA A 42 -7.54 13.73 -13.67
N LEU A 43 -6.45 13.17 -13.14
CA LEU A 43 -5.91 13.51 -11.82
C LEU A 43 -5.04 14.77 -11.83
N GLY A 44 -4.82 15.39 -12.99
CA GLY A 44 -4.04 16.64 -13.15
C GLY A 44 -2.55 16.43 -13.39
N ALA A 45 -2.12 15.23 -13.75
CA ALA A 45 -0.73 14.93 -14.09
C ALA A 45 -0.51 14.77 -15.60
N THR A 46 0.72 15.01 -16.05
CA THR A 46 1.14 14.63 -17.41
C THR A 46 1.46 13.14 -17.47
N VAL A 47 1.50 12.55 -18.67
CA VAL A 47 1.73 11.12 -18.86
C VAL A 47 3.08 10.85 -19.52
N VAL A 48 3.80 9.87 -18.98
CA VAL A 48 4.84 9.12 -19.72
C VAL A 48 4.31 7.72 -20.02
N ARG A 49 4.39 7.32 -21.28
CA ARG A 49 3.96 5.99 -21.74
C ARG A 49 5.02 4.96 -21.41
N GLY A 50 4.63 3.89 -20.74
CA GLY A 50 5.52 2.78 -20.43
C GLY A 50 4.98 1.86 -19.33
N SER A 51 5.66 0.74 -19.16
CA SER A 51 5.53 -0.26 -18.10
C SER A 51 6.67 -0.11 -17.08
N VAL A 52 6.51 -0.72 -15.91
CA VAL A 52 7.61 -0.89 -14.95
C VAL A 52 8.74 -1.79 -15.46
N GLU A 53 8.48 -2.52 -16.55
CA GLU A 53 9.48 -3.35 -17.24
C GLU A 53 10.33 -2.54 -18.23
N ASP A 54 9.86 -1.36 -18.64
CA ASP A 54 10.56 -0.50 -19.60
C ASP A 54 11.63 0.32 -18.87
N LEU A 55 12.73 -0.35 -18.49
CA LEU A 55 13.76 0.22 -17.62
C LEU A 55 14.40 1.50 -18.18
N ASP A 56 14.58 1.58 -19.50
CA ASP A 56 15.10 2.79 -20.16
C ASP A 56 14.12 3.96 -20.03
N VAL A 57 12.81 3.71 -20.16
CA VAL A 57 11.76 4.72 -19.96
C VAL A 57 11.74 5.19 -18.50
N LEU A 58 11.87 4.27 -17.55
CA LEU A 58 11.94 4.62 -16.13
C LEU A 58 13.16 5.49 -15.83
N HIS A 59 14.32 5.14 -16.39
CA HIS A 59 15.55 5.90 -16.24
C HIS A 59 15.43 7.31 -16.81
N GLU A 60 14.98 7.45 -18.06
CA GLU A 60 14.81 8.74 -18.74
C GLU A 60 13.79 9.63 -18.03
N ALA A 61 12.65 9.06 -17.61
CA ALA A 61 11.62 9.79 -16.88
C ALA A 61 12.13 10.26 -15.51
N ALA A 62 12.91 9.43 -14.81
CA ALA A 62 13.51 9.81 -13.53
C ALA A 62 14.58 10.89 -13.69
N ALA A 63 15.36 10.89 -14.78
CA ALA A 63 16.34 11.93 -15.09
C ALA A 63 15.70 13.31 -15.34
N ALA A 64 14.44 13.33 -15.78
CA ALA A 64 13.65 14.55 -15.95
C ALA A 64 12.93 15.01 -14.67
N ALA A 65 13.04 14.27 -13.56
CA ALA A 65 12.36 14.54 -12.30
C ALA A 65 13.31 15.01 -11.20
N ASP A 66 12.77 15.68 -10.18
CA ASP A 66 13.49 16.02 -8.95
C ASP A 66 13.22 14.97 -7.85
N ALA A 67 12.09 14.26 -7.96
CA ALA A 67 11.70 13.18 -7.06
C ALA A 67 10.89 12.08 -7.76
N VAL A 68 10.90 10.88 -7.18
CA VAL A 68 10.12 9.72 -7.62
C VAL A 68 9.24 9.21 -6.47
N VAL A 69 7.99 8.90 -6.76
CA VAL A 69 7.12 8.08 -5.90
C VAL A 69 6.83 6.77 -6.63
N HIS A 70 7.36 5.67 -6.13
CA HIS A 70 7.24 4.36 -6.75
C HIS A 70 6.17 3.52 -6.03
N LEU A 71 5.00 3.39 -6.66
CA LEU A 71 3.85 2.66 -6.10
C LEU A 71 3.50 1.40 -6.91
N ALA A 72 4.04 1.26 -8.12
CA ALA A 72 3.73 0.14 -8.98
C ALA A 72 4.43 -1.13 -8.50
N PHE A 73 3.65 -2.19 -8.32
CA PHE A 73 4.14 -3.55 -8.15
C PHE A 73 3.33 -4.48 -9.07
N ARG A 74 3.97 -5.52 -9.61
CA ARG A 74 3.31 -6.46 -10.53
C ARG A 74 2.45 -7.48 -9.81
N HIS A 75 1.34 -7.02 -9.24
CA HIS A 75 0.37 -7.85 -8.52
C HIS A 75 -0.28 -8.93 -9.40
N ASP A 76 -0.43 -8.66 -10.69
CA ASP A 76 -0.99 -9.57 -11.70
C ASP A 76 -0.23 -10.90 -11.78
N ILE A 77 1.10 -10.85 -11.76
CA ILE A 77 1.92 -12.07 -11.78
C ILE A 77 2.23 -12.57 -10.36
N ALA A 78 2.29 -11.68 -9.37
CA ALA A 78 2.60 -12.05 -8.00
C ALA A 78 1.54 -12.98 -7.41
N PHE A 79 0.26 -12.68 -7.65
CA PHE A 79 -0.86 -13.51 -7.21
C PHE A 79 -1.15 -14.70 -8.14
N ALA A 80 -0.47 -14.78 -9.29
CA ALA A 80 -0.51 -15.93 -10.20
C ALA A 80 0.66 -16.92 -9.97
N GLY A 81 1.30 -16.87 -8.79
CA GLY A 81 2.37 -17.80 -8.41
C GLY A 81 3.78 -17.41 -8.89
N ARG A 82 3.95 -16.23 -9.51
CA ARG A 82 5.25 -15.72 -10.00
C ARG A 82 5.77 -14.58 -9.11
N PHE A 83 5.61 -14.73 -7.80
CA PHE A 83 5.97 -13.70 -6.82
C PHE A 83 7.45 -13.30 -6.86
N ALA A 84 8.37 -14.27 -6.97
CA ALA A 84 9.80 -13.99 -7.05
C ALA A 84 10.18 -13.15 -8.29
N GLU A 85 9.49 -13.37 -9.40
CA GLU A 85 9.66 -12.58 -10.62
C GLU A 85 9.13 -11.16 -10.46
N ALA A 86 7.97 -10.98 -9.82
CA ALA A 86 7.44 -9.67 -9.48
C ALA A 86 8.43 -8.87 -8.62
N VAL A 87 9.04 -9.52 -7.63
CA VAL A 87 10.07 -8.92 -6.76
C VAL A 87 11.33 -8.56 -7.55
N ALA A 88 11.82 -9.43 -8.43
CA ALA A 88 12.98 -9.13 -9.26
C ALA A 88 12.72 -7.95 -10.20
N SER A 89 11.52 -7.88 -10.80
CA SER A 89 11.07 -6.75 -11.62
C SER A 89 11.03 -5.45 -10.82
N ASP A 90 10.57 -5.49 -9.58
CA ASP A 90 10.48 -4.33 -8.68
C ASP A 90 11.88 -3.79 -8.32
N VAL A 91 12.82 -4.68 -7.97
CA VAL A 91 14.23 -4.34 -7.74
C VAL A 91 14.86 -3.68 -8.98
N ALA A 92 14.60 -4.23 -10.18
CA ALA A 92 15.12 -3.66 -11.42
C ALA A 92 14.55 -2.26 -11.70
N ALA A 93 13.24 -2.08 -11.49
CA ALA A 93 12.58 -0.78 -11.64
C ALA A 93 13.13 0.27 -10.67
N ILE A 94 13.29 -0.08 -9.39
CA ILE A 94 13.89 0.79 -8.37
C ILE A 94 15.33 1.16 -8.75
N GLY A 95 16.10 0.19 -9.26
CA GLY A 95 17.46 0.42 -9.76
C GLY A 95 17.52 1.42 -10.92
N ALA A 96 16.62 1.30 -11.90
CA ALA A 96 16.51 2.20 -13.05
C ALA A 96 16.06 3.62 -12.66
N LEU A 97 15.05 3.72 -11.80
CA LEU A 97 14.58 5.00 -11.26
C LEU A 97 15.68 5.70 -10.45
N GLY A 98 16.37 4.95 -9.58
CA GLY A 98 17.48 5.47 -8.79
C GLY A 98 18.73 5.78 -9.61
N SER A 99 18.95 5.18 -10.78
CA SER A 99 20.05 5.57 -11.68
C SER A 99 19.74 6.77 -12.55
N GLY A 100 18.47 7.00 -12.87
CA GLY A 100 18.04 8.19 -13.60
C GLY A 100 18.01 9.45 -12.74
N LEU A 101 17.61 9.33 -11.47
CA LEU A 101 17.48 10.48 -10.57
C LEU A 101 18.81 11.26 -10.40
N PRO A 102 18.77 12.61 -10.45
CA PRO A 102 19.96 13.42 -10.18
C PRO A 102 20.41 13.28 -8.72
N SER A 103 21.68 13.59 -8.46
CA SER A 103 22.23 13.61 -7.09
C SER A 103 21.40 14.53 -6.18
N GLY A 104 21.08 14.06 -4.98
CA GLY A 104 20.19 14.74 -4.03
C GLY A 104 18.69 14.57 -4.32
N GLY A 105 18.32 13.95 -5.44
CA GLY A 105 16.95 13.59 -5.78
C GLY A 105 16.33 12.65 -4.75
N ALA A 106 15.01 12.74 -4.57
CA ALA A 106 14.28 11.94 -3.59
C ALA A 106 13.57 10.75 -4.25
N ILE A 107 13.49 9.63 -3.55
CA ILE A 107 12.68 8.48 -3.99
C ILE A 107 11.95 7.85 -2.81
N ALA A 108 10.64 7.76 -2.90
CA ALA A 108 9.80 7.06 -1.92
C ALA A 108 9.22 5.79 -2.56
N VAL A 109 9.54 4.62 -2.00
CA VAL A 109 9.11 3.31 -2.50
C VAL A 109 8.06 2.72 -1.58
N ALA A 110 6.94 2.28 -2.15
CA ALA A 110 5.89 1.58 -1.42
C ALA A 110 6.34 0.16 -1.02
N ALA A 111 6.11 -0.22 0.23
CA ALA A 111 6.30 -1.58 0.73
C ALA A 111 5.09 -2.03 1.56
N GLY A 112 4.94 -3.34 1.77
CA GLY A 112 3.94 -3.88 2.69
C GLY A 112 4.52 -4.04 4.09
N MET A 113 3.71 -3.81 5.12
CA MET A 113 4.14 -3.92 6.52
C MET A 113 3.72 -5.22 7.21
N LEU A 114 2.75 -5.97 6.67
CA LEU A 114 2.27 -7.20 7.29
C LEU A 114 3.43 -8.20 7.48
N GLY A 115 3.57 -8.74 8.70
CA GLY A 115 4.66 -9.67 9.06
C GLY A 115 5.94 -9.01 9.59
N HIS A 116 5.94 -7.71 9.89
CA HIS A 116 7.06 -7.04 10.59
C HIS A 116 6.94 -7.10 12.12
N GLY A 117 5.72 -7.28 12.66
CA GLY A 117 5.50 -7.49 14.09
C GLY A 117 6.00 -8.85 14.55
N GLN A 118 6.54 -8.91 15.78
CA GLN A 118 7.02 -10.16 16.37
C GLN A 118 6.51 -10.30 17.81
N ASN A 119 6.10 -11.52 18.18
CA ASN A 119 5.73 -11.89 19.55
C ASN A 119 4.68 -10.96 20.20
N GLY A 120 3.73 -10.44 19.41
CA GLY A 120 2.66 -9.55 19.86
C GLY A 120 3.09 -8.11 20.17
N VAL A 121 4.38 -7.77 20.01
CA VAL A 121 4.92 -6.42 20.17
C VAL A 121 4.67 -5.61 18.89
N PRO A 122 4.13 -4.38 18.98
CA PRO A 122 3.98 -3.51 17.82
C PRO A 122 5.32 -3.25 17.12
N ALA A 123 5.37 -3.51 15.82
CA ALA A 123 6.54 -3.18 15.01
C ALA A 123 6.75 -1.66 14.92
N THR A 124 8.01 -1.26 14.85
CA THR A 124 8.47 0.08 14.55
C THR A 124 9.24 0.09 13.23
N GLU A 125 9.56 1.27 12.74
CA GLU A 125 10.33 1.50 11.51
C GLU A 125 11.75 0.90 11.60
N ARG A 126 12.22 0.59 12.81
CA ARG A 126 13.52 -0.04 13.08
C ARG A 126 13.49 -1.56 12.95
N ASP A 127 12.31 -2.15 12.93
CA ASP A 127 12.15 -3.60 12.88
C ASP A 127 12.22 -4.12 11.44
N SER A 128 12.79 -5.32 11.31
CA SER A 128 12.88 -6.07 10.07
C SER A 128 11.90 -7.24 10.10
N ALA A 129 11.41 -7.64 8.93
CA ALA A 129 10.56 -8.82 8.81
C ALA A 129 11.27 -10.07 9.36
N ALA A 130 10.49 -10.94 10.01
CA ALA A 130 11.01 -12.21 10.52
C ALA A 130 11.46 -13.13 9.38
N PRO A 131 12.58 -13.88 9.53
CA PRO A 131 12.94 -14.93 8.59
C PRO A 131 11.82 -15.96 8.42
N GLY A 132 11.56 -16.38 7.18
CA GLY A 132 10.48 -17.29 6.79
C GLY A 132 9.09 -16.66 6.76
N GLY A 133 8.94 -15.38 7.12
CA GLY A 133 7.66 -14.68 7.13
C GLY A 133 7.28 -14.03 5.80
N VAL A 134 6.00 -13.69 5.63
CA VAL A 134 5.48 -12.97 4.44
C VAL A 134 6.26 -11.69 4.16
N GLY A 135 6.68 -10.97 5.20
CA GLY A 135 7.46 -9.74 5.07
C GLY A 135 8.86 -9.95 4.47
N GLU A 136 9.49 -11.12 4.69
CA GLU A 136 10.84 -11.39 4.16
C GLU A 136 10.83 -11.42 2.63
N ALA A 137 9.78 -11.98 2.03
CA ALA A 137 9.66 -12.10 0.58
C ALA A 137 9.58 -10.71 -0.12
N ARG A 138 9.14 -9.66 0.60
CA ARG A 138 9.09 -8.26 0.13
C ARG A 138 10.30 -7.42 0.56
N ARG A 139 11.30 -8.02 1.22
CA ARG A 139 12.50 -7.31 1.67
C ARG A 139 13.40 -6.80 0.52
N PRO A 140 13.68 -7.57 -0.56
CA PRO A 140 14.65 -7.15 -1.58
C PRO A 140 14.39 -5.78 -2.23
N PRO A 141 13.15 -5.42 -2.62
CA PRO A 141 12.87 -4.08 -3.15
C PRO A 141 13.10 -2.97 -2.11
N SER A 142 12.78 -3.24 -0.84
CA SER A 142 13.01 -2.28 0.25
C SER A 142 14.51 -2.04 0.46
N ASP A 143 15.32 -3.11 0.47
CA ASP A 143 16.78 -3.01 0.57
C ASP A 143 17.37 -2.23 -0.62
N ALA A 144 16.90 -2.54 -1.83
CA ALA A 144 17.35 -1.85 -3.04
C ALA A 144 17.05 -0.34 -2.98
N ALA A 145 15.88 0.04 -2.45
CA ALA A 145 15.51 1.43 -2.25
C ALA A 145 16.41 2.10 -1.19
N LEU A 146 16.63 1.47 -0.04
CA LEU A 146 17.45 2.02 1.03
C LEU A 146 18.93 2.18 0.61
N ALA A 147 19.47 1.23 -0.16
CA ALA A 147 20.84 1.30 -0.68
C ALA A 147 21.09 2.51 -1.60
N LEU A 148 20.03 3.12 -2.18
CA LEU A 148 20.17 4.34 -2.97
C LEU A 148 20.67 5.54 -2.14
N ALA A 149 20.55 5.50 -0.81
CA ALA A 149 21.10 6.51 0.08
C ALA A 149 22.63 6.60 -0.03
N GLU A 150 23.31 5.46 -0.19
CA GLU A 150 24.77 5.38 -0.38
C GLU A 150 25.22 6.03 -1.70
N ARG A 151 24.28 6.20 -2.64
CA ARG A 151 24.48 6.84 -3.94
C ARG A 151 24.14 8.34 -3.92
N GLY A 152 23.88 8.90 -2.74
CA GLY A 152 23.57 10.32 -2.56
C GLY A 152 22.14 10.71 -2.90
N LEU A 153 21.21 9.75 -2.97
CA LEU A 153 19.78 10.04 -3.09
C LEU A 153 19.12 10.12 -1.70
N ARG A 154 18.04 10.90 -1.59
CA ARG A 154 17.17 10.88 -0.41
C ARG A 154 16.12 9.78 -0.58
N SER A 155 16.55 8.53 -0.46
CA SER A 155 15.64 7.38 -0.59
C SER A 155 14.89 7.09 0.71
N SER A 156 13.66 6.58 0.57
CA SER A 156 12.84 6.12 1.67
C SER A 156 11.92 4.97 1.27
N VAL A 157 11.55 4.16 2.26
CA VAL A 157 10.56 3.09 2.13
C VAL A 157 9.33 3.46 2.95
N VAL A 158 8.17 3.56 2.31
CA VAL A 158 6.88 3.78 2.96
C VAL A 158 6.17 2.44 3.08
N ARG A 159 6.17 1.87 4.28
CA ARG A 159 5.48 0.62 4.62
C ARG A 159 4.01 0.90 4.86
N LEU A 160 3.18 0.36 4.00
CA LEU A 160 1.73 0.48 4.03
C LEU A 160 1.11 -0.58 4.92
N SER A 161 0.09 -0.16 5.65
CA SER A 161 -0.82 -1.05 6.38
C SER A 161 -1.42 -2.09 5.44
N PRO A 162 -1.74 -3.31 5.91
CA PRO A 162 -2.43 -4.32 5.10
C PRO A 162 -3.77 -3.82 4.58
N THR A 163 -4.40 -2.89 5.30
CA THR A 163 -5.58 -2.18 4.86
C THR A 163 -5.26 -0.70 4.61
N VAL A 164 -5.19 -0.33 3.33
CA VAL A 164 -5.19 1.08 2.90
C VAL A 164 -6.61 1.42 2.46
N HIS A 165 -7.43 1.90 3.39
CA HIS A 165 -8.88 1.99 3.22
C HIS A 165 -9.34 3.34 2.65
N GLY A 166 -10.57 3.36 2.15
CA GLY A 166 -11.28 4.56 1.72
C GLY A 166 -12.35 4.20 0.68
N GLU A 167 -13.10 5.20 0.23
CA GLU A 167 -14.13 5.01 -0.80
C GLU A 167 -13.54 4.50 -2.12
N GLY A 168 -14.01 3.33 -2.57
CA GLY A 168 -13.51 2.65 -3.77
C GLY A 168 -12.40 1.63 -3.52
N ASP A 169 -12.05 1.36 -2.26
CA ASP A 169 -11.12 0.28 -1.91
C ASP A 169 -11.62 -1.08 -2.42
N ALA A 170 -10.71 -1.85 -2.99
CA ALA A 170 -10.93 -3.20 -3.50
C ALA A 170 -9.96 -4.22 -2.89
N GLY A 171 -9.34 -3.86 -1.75
CA GLY A 171 -8.34 -4.64 -1.04
C GLY A 171 -8.94 -5.66 -0.07
N PHE A 172 -8.26 -5.84 1.06
CA PHE A 172 -8.57 -6.92 2.01
C PHE A 172 -9.97 -6.76 2.62
N VAL A 173 -10.37 -5.54 2.97
CA VAL A 173 -11.68 -5.28 3.59
C VAL A 173 -12.83 -5.53 2.61
N ALA A 174 -12.74 -5.03 1.38
CA ALA A 174 -13.73 -5.33 0.34
C ALA A 174 -13.85 -6.85 0.09
N THR A 175 -12.73 -7.56 0.06
CA THR A 175 -12.72 -9.02 -0.10
C THR A 175 -13.39 -9.73 1.08
N LEU A 176 -13.14 -9.31 2.33
CA LEU A 176 -13.81 -9.87 3.51
C LEU A 176 -15.33 -9.64 3.47
N ILE A 177 -15.78 -8.49 2.97
CA ILE A 177 -17.21 -8.18 2.77
C ILE A 177 -17.83 -9.12 1.74
N ASP A 178 -17.14 -9.37 0.62
CA ASP A 178 -17.62 -10.29 -0.42
C ASP A 178 -17.65 -11.75 0.05
N ILE A 179 -16.67 -12.16 0.85
CA ILE A 179 -16.68 -13.47 1.54
C ILE A 179 -17.90 -13.56 2.46
N ALA A 180 -18.17 -12.52 3.25
CA ALA A 180 -19.30 -12.51 4.17
C ALA A 180 -20.64 -12.64 3.43
N ARG A 181 -20.81 -11.90 2.33
CA ARG A 181 -21.97 -12.02 1.43
C ARG A 181 -22.12 -13.42 0.86
N LYS A 182 -21.02 -14.01 0.37
CA LYS A 182 -21.00 -15.35 -0.23
C LYS A 182 -21.39 -16.45 0.76
N HIS A 183 -20.89 -16.37 1.99
CA HIS A 183 -21.08 -17.42 3.00
C HIS A 183 -22.29 -17.17 3.91
N GLY A 184 -22.89 -15.98 3.89
CA GLY A 184 -24.04 -15.62 4.73
C GLY A 184 -23.67 -15.37 6.20
N PHE A 185 -22.39 -15.15 6.49
CA PHE A 185 -21.89 -14.74 7.82
C PHE A 185 -20.51 -14.10 7.67
N SER A 186 -20.16 -13.18 8.57
CA SER A 186 -18.84 -12.56 8.62
C SER A 186 -17.90 -13.38 9.50
N GLY A 187 -16.83 -13.92 8.93
CA GLY A 187 -15.91 -14.84 9.62
C GLY A 187 -14.67 -14.17 10.20
N TYR A 188 -14.15 -14.70 11.30
CA TYR A 188 -12.80 -14.40 11.80
C TYR A 188 -12.10 -15.70 12.26
N PRO A 189 -10.79 -15.88 12.01
CA PRO A 189 -10.09 -17.12 12.36
C PRO A 189 -9.92 -17.26 13.88
N GLY A 190 -10.21 -18.45 14.41
CA GLY A 190 -10.05 -18.72 15.85
C GLY A 190 -10.87 -17.76 16.72
N ASP A 191 -10.23 -17.06 17.65
CA ASP A 191 -10.87 -16.00 18.44
C ASP A 191 -10.81 -14.61 17.78
N GLY A 192 -10.20 -14.48 16.60
CA GLY A 192 -10.08 -13.20 15.88
C GLY A 192 -9.21 -12.16 16.58
N ALA A 193 -8.37 -12.58 17.53
CA ALA A 193 -7.48 -11.68 18.28
C ALA A 193 -6.27 -11.18 17.47
N SER A 194 -6.00 -11.75 16.29
CA SER A 194 -4.99 -11.21 15.37
C SER A 194 -5.31 -9.77 15.00
N ARG A 195 -4.32 -8.89 15.06
CA ARG A 195 -4.47 -7.45 14.85
C ARG A 195 -3.83 -7.01 13.56
N TRP A 196 -4.52 -6.13 12.84
CA TRP A 196 -4.03 -5.45 11.66
C TRP A 196 -3.86 -3.96 11.91
N THR A 197 -2.94 -3.36 11.16
CA THR A 197 -2.88 -1.91 11.01
C THR A 197 -3.77 -1.43 9.88
N ALA A 198 -4.18 -0.17 9.95
CA ALA A 198 -4.92 0.46 8.86
C ALA A 198 -4.50 1.93 8.67
N VAL A 199 -4.69 2.43 7.45
CA VAL A 199 -4.48 3.84 7.11
C VAL A 199 -5.44 4.24 5.99
N HIS A 200 -6.04 5.42 6.09
CA HIS A 200 -6.85 5.93 5.00
C HIS A 200 -5.96 6.32 3.80
N VAL A 201 -6.41 6.07 2.57
CA VAL A 201 -5.62 6.27 1.35
C VAL A 201 -5.13 7.72 1.18
N ARG A 202 -5.92 8.71 1.62
CA ARG A 202 -5.54 10.13 1.64
C ARG A 202 -4.45 10.43 2.68
N ASP A 203 -4.45 9.75 3.81
CA ASP A 203 -3.38 9.88 4.81
C ASP A 203 -2.07 9.25 4.34
N ALA A 204 -2.15 8.09 3.67
CA ALA A 204 -1.01 7.49 2.99
C ALA A 204 -0.44 8.42 1.91
N ALA A 205 -1.30 9.07 1.11
CA ALA A 205 -0.88 10.04 0.10
C ALA A 205 -0.09 11.22 0.70
N ARG A 206 -0.58 11.79 1.81
CA ARG A 206 0.15 12.84 2.55
C ARG A 206 1.52 12.37 3.02
N LEU A 207 1.64 11.11 3.47
CA LEU A 207 2.94 10.58 3.89
C LEU A 207 3.89 10.42 2.70
N PHE A 208 3.44 9.96 1.53
CA PHE A 208 4.28 9.89 0.34
C PHE A 208 4.79 11.27 -0.10
N ARG A 209 3.95 12.31 -0.01
CA ARG A 209 4.39 13.69 -0.24
C ARG A 209 5.49 14.09 0.75
N LEU A 210 5.27 13.89 2.05
CA LEU A 210 6.29 14.19 3.07
C LEU A 210 7.57 13.37 2.89
N ALA A 211 7.47 12.12 2.45
CA ALA A 211 8.62 11.26 2.20
C ALA A 211 9.57 11.87 1.16
N ILE A 212 9.04 12.45 0.08
CA ILE A 212 9.89 13.11 -0.93
C ILE A 212 10.30 14.53 -0.56
N GLU A 213 9.54 15.22 0.30
CA GLU A 213 9.85 16.59 0.71
C GLU A 213 10.88 16.67 1.83
N VAL A 214 10.70 15.90 2.91
CA VAL A 214 11.41 16.13 4.17
C VAL A 214 12.15 14.91 4.73
N ALA A 215 11.84 13.68 4.27
CA ALA A 215 12.49 12.50 4.84
C ALA A 215 14.01 12.49 4.56
N PRO A 216 14.84 12.19 5.57
CA PRO A 216 16.27 11.93 5.38
C PRO A 216 16.52 10.72 4.48
N ALA A 217 17.71 10.67 3.88
CA ALA A 217 18.15 9.50 3.10
C ALA A 217 18.17 8.22 3.95
N GLY A 218 17.70 7.11 3.39
CA GLY A 218 17.65 5.82 4.06
C GLY A 218 16.52 5.68 5.08
N SER A 219 15.46 6.50 4.99
CA SER A 219 14.36 6.45 5.96
C SER A 219 13.41 5.28 5.70
N VAL A 220 12.93 4.66 6.77
CA VAL A 220 11.75 3.78 6.76
C VAL A 220 10.61 4.52 7.44
N LEU A 221 9.44 4.52 6.82
CA LEU A 221 8.24 5.23 7.28
C LEU A 221 7.07 4.24 7.33
N HIS A 222 6.23 4.34 8.36
CA HIS A 222 5.03 3.55 8.54
C HIS A 222 3.78 4.40 8.25
N ALA A 223 3.06 4.06 7.18
CA ALA A 223 1.73 4.58 6.91
C ALA A 223 0.70 3.85 7.79
N VAL A 224 0.62 4.24 9.06
CA VAL A 224 -0.28 3.68 10.08
C VAL A 224 -1.07 4.76 10.80
N ALA A 225 -2.38 4.72 10.66
CA ALA A 225 -3.30 5.50 11.48
C ALA A 225 -3.80 4.67 12.66
N ASP A 226 -4.35 3.49 12.37
CA ASP A 226 -4.78 2.51 13.36
C ASP A 226 -3.68 1.49 13.62
N GLU A 227 -3.17 1.43 14.85
CA GLU A 227 -1.99 0.63 15.19
C GLU A 227 -2.29 -0.87 15.42
N ALA A 228 -3.54 -1.21 15.75
CA ALA A 228 -3.92 -2.55 16.18
C ALA A 228 -5.45 -2.75 16.23
N ILE A 229 -6.08 -3.02 15.09
CA ILE A 229 -7.50 -3.39 15.01
C ILE A 229 -7.61 -4.91 15.00
N SER A 230 -8.40 -5.50 15.89
CA SER A 230 -8.61 -6.94 15.85
C SER A 230 -9.41 -7.33 14.61
N VAL A 231 -9.06 -8.47 13.99
CA VAL A 231 -9.82 -9.01 12.86
C VAL A 231 -11.26 -9.33 13.27
N ARG A 232 -11.49 -9.66 14.55
CA ARG A 232 -12.84 -9.77 15.11
C ARG A 232 -13.62 -8.46 14.98
N ASP A 233 -13.05 -7.32 15.36
CA ASP A 233 -13.75 -6.03 15.28
C ASP A 233 -14.10 -5.67 13.83
N ILE A 234 -13.21 -5.98 12.89
CA ILE A 234 -13.47 -5.82 11.44
C ILE A 234 -14.64 -6.71 11.02
N ALA A 235 -14.61 -8.00 11.38
CA ALA A 235 -15.66 -8.95 11.03
C ALA A 235 -17.01 -8.56 11.66
N GLU A 236 -17.04 -8.10 12.92
CA GLU A 236 -18.24 -7.61 13.59
C GLU A 236 -18.78 -6.33 12.93
N ALA A 237 -17.93 -5.39 12.54
CA ALA A 237 -18.34 -4.20 11.80
C ALA A 237 -18.98 -4.56 10.46
N VAL A 238 -18.37 -5.48 9.71
CA VAL A 238 -18.93 -6.03 8.46
C VAL A 238 -20.27 -6.73 8.70
N GLY A 239 -20.35 -7.58 9.72
CA GLY A 239 -21.57 -8.31 10.08
C GLY A 239 -22.73 -7.38 10.44
N ARG A 240 -22.46 -6.33 11.23
CA ARG A 240 -23.47 -5.31 11.56
C ARG A 240 -24.01 -4.60 10.32
N HIS A 241 -23.17 -4.26 9.35
CA HIS A 241 -23.62 -3.56 8.14
C HIS A 241 -24.33 -4.46 7.13
N LEU A 242 -23.98 -5.75 7.06
CA LEU A 242 -24.66 -6.71 6.20
C LEU A 242 -25.87 -7.38 6.87
N GLU A 243 -26.17 -7.08 8.13
CA GLU A 243 -27.15 -7.78 8.95
C GLU A 243 -26.88 -9.31 9.03
N LEU A 244 -25.60 -9.67 9.08
CA LEU A 244 -25.12 -11.05 9.14
C LEU A 244 -24.45 -11.34 10.49
N PRO A 245 -24.54 -12.58 11.01
CA PRO A 245 -23.82 -12.95 12.21
C PRO A 245 -22.30 -12.89 11.98
N ALA A 246 -21.55 -12.38 12.95
CA ALA A 246 -20.11 -12.56 13.02
C ALA A 246 -19.80 -13.82 13.83
N ARG A 247 -18.95 -14.73 13.31
CA ARG A 247 -18.64 -15.99 14.02
C ARG A 247 -17.20 -16.45 13.79
N PRO A 248 -16.64 -17.21 14.74
CA PRO A 248 -15.33 -17.83 14.56
C PRO A 248 -15.36 -18.84 13.40
N VAL A 249 -14.27 -18.88 12.65
CA VAL A 249 -13.97 -19.88 11.62
C VAL A 249 -12.83 -20.74 12.15
N PRO A 250 -13.03 -22.07 12.27
CA PRO A 250 -11.95 -22.98 12.66
C PRO A 250 -10.76 -22.87 11.70
N THR A 251 -9.54 -22.95 12.23
CA THR A 251 -8.31 -22.75 11.44
C THR A 251 -8.22 -23.70 10.25
N GLU A 252 -8.69 -24.93 10.42
CA GLU A 252 -8.76 -25.96 9.38
C GLU A 252 -9.72 -25.63 8.22
N GLN A 253 -10.64 -24.67 8.41
CA GLN A 253 -11.59 -24.18 7.41
C GLN A 253 -11.20 -22.80 6.85
N ALA A 254 -10.05 -22.25 7.27
CA ALA A 254 -9.64 -20.91 6.87
C ALA A 254 -9.46 -20.77 5.35
N ASP A 255 -8.84 -21.75 4.70
CA ASP A 255 -8.64 -21.74 3.24
C ASP A 255 -9.97 -21.77 2.48
N GLU A 256 -10.92 -22.60 2.92
CA GLU A 256 -12.24 -22.71 2.30
C GLU A 256 -13.05 -21.42 2.42
N HIS A 257 -13.00 -20.77 3.58
CA HIS A 257 -13.79 -19.57 3.86
C HIS A 257 -13.15 -18.30 3.30
N PHE A 258 -11.84 -18.10 3.55
CA PHE A 258 -11.15 -16.85 3.22
C PHE A 258 -10.43 -16.89 1.87
N GLY A 259 -10.28 -18.05 1.24
CA GLY A 259 -9.57 -18.19 -0.04
C GLY A 259 -8.14 -17.65 0.06
N PHE A 260 -7.73 -16.79 -0.87
CA PHE A 260 -6.38 -16.22 -0.86
C PHE A 260 -6.06 -15.39 0.40
N LEU A 261 -7.08 -14.87 1.11
CA LEU A 261 -6.87 -14.13 2.35
C LEU A 261 -6.54 -15.03 3.56
N ALA A 262 -6.76 -16.34 3.46
CA ALA A 262 -6.52 -17.26 4.56
C ALA A 262 -5.08 -17.16 5.11
N MET A 263 -4.10 -16.96 4.23
CA MET A 263 -2.68 -16.80 4.60
C MET A 263 -2.36 -15.47 5.32
N PHE A 264 -3.24 -14.47 5.26
CA PHE A 264 -3.01 -13.13 5.82
C PHE A 264 -3.90 -12.84 7.04
N VAL A 265 -5.14 -13.32 7.03
CA VAL A 265 -6.17 -13.02 8.06
C VAL A 265 -5.77 -13.48 9.46
N GLY A 266 -4.97 -14.54 9.56
CA GLY A 266 -4.45 -15.02 10.84
C GLY A 266 -3.20 -14.29 11.35
N ILE A 267 -2.53 -13.48 10.53
CA ILE A 267 -1.26 -12.84 10.92
C ILE A 267 -1.54 -11.69 11.90
N ASP A 268 -1.06 -11.82 13.13
CA ASP A 268 -1.00 -10.72 14.10
C ASP A 268 0.18 -9.79 13.75
N GLY A 269 -0.12 -8.56 13.36
CA GLY A 269 0.87 -7.59 12.89
C GLY A 269 0.56 -6.16 13.34
N PRO A 270 0.47 -5.88 14.65
CA PRO A 270 0.39 -4.50 15.13
C PRO A 270 1.67 -3.73 14.78
N ALA A 271 1.55 -2.43 14.56
CA ALA A 271 2.70 -1.56 14.38
C ALA A 271 2.39 -0.12 14.76
N SER A 272 3.42 0.62 15.14
CA SER A 272 3.33 2.05 15.43
C SER A 272 3.90 2.88 14.29
N SER A 273 3.39 4.10 14.13
CA SER A 273 3.96 5.15 13.29
C SER A 273 4.59 6.29 14.10
N ALA A 274 4.85 6.10 15.40
CA ALA A 274 5.37 7.15 16.27
C ALA A 274 6.66 7.80 15.72
N LEU A 275 7.62 7.01 15.22
CA LEU A 275 8.86 7.56 14.66
C LEU A 275 8.60 8.28 13.33
N THR A 276 7.70 7.77 12.49
CA THR A 276 7.27 8.46 11.27
C THR A 276 6.70 9.84 11.58
N ARG A 277 5.80 9.92 12.57
CA ARG A 277 5.17 11.18 13.01
C ARG A 277 6.20 12.16 13.56
N GLU A 278 7.12 11.69 14.40
CA GLU A 278 8.23 12.48 14.94
C GLU A 278 9.16 13.01 13.83
N LEU A 279 9.52 12.15 12.87
CA LEU A 279 10.49 12.47 11.83
C LEU A 279 9.95 13.42 10.77
N THR A 280 8.67 13.28 10.40
CA THR A 280 8.09 13.96 9.22
C THR A 280 7.05 15.01 9.58
N GLY A 281 6.57 15.04 10.82
CA GLY A 281 5.40 15.82 11.21
C GLY A 281 4.08 15.27 10.64
N TRP A 282 4.10 14.07 10.04
CA TRP A 282 2.88 13.43 9.54
C TRP A 282 1.91 13.17 10.70
N ALA A 283 0.63 13.46 10.47
CA ALA A 283 -0.45 13.18 11.40
C ALA A 283 -1.67 12.75 10.59
N PRO A 284 -2.22 11.54 10.82
CA PRO A 284 -3.45 11.10 10.21
C PRO A 284 -4.60 12.08 10.49
N ARG A 285 -5.47 12.30 9.51
CA ARG A 285 -6.60 13.25 9.60
C ARG A 285 -7.94 12.66 9.21
N GLU A 286 -7.92 11.54 8.49
CA GLU A 286 -9.13 10.87 8.05
C GLU A 286 -9.62 9.92 9.16
N PRO A 287 -10.88 9.46 9.08
CA PRO A 287 -11.40 8.44 9.97
C PRO A 287 -10.51 7.19 10.01
N GLY A 288 -10.49 6.49 11.15
CA GLY A 288 -9.93 5.15 11.23
C GLY A 288 -10.80 4.12 10.51
N LEU A 289 -10.29 2.91 10.30
CA LEU A 289 -10.96 1.89 9.48
C LEU A 289 -12.37 1.53 9.97
N LEU A 290 -12.57 1.35 11.28
CA LEU A 290 -13.90 0.97 11.80
C LEU A 290 -14.93 2.10 11.66
N GLU A 291 -14.49 3.35 11.75
CA GLU A 291 -15.33 4.51 11.51
C GLU A 291 -15.66 4.66 10.03
N ASP A 292 -14.65 4.48 9.15
CA ASP A 292 -14.81 4.50 7.70
C ASP A 292 -15.77 3.40 7.20
N LEU A 293 -15.65 2.18 7.74
CA LEU A 293 -16.60 1.10 7.49
C LEU A 293 -18.04 1.50 7.84
N GLY A 294 -18.23 2.22 8.94
CA GLY A 294 -19.52 2.73 9.39
C GLY A 294 -20.15 3.79 8.47
N GLN A 295 -19.40 4.34 7.52
CA GLN A 295 -19.92 5.28 6.53
C GLN A 295 -20.67 4.58 5.38
N GLY A 296 -20.56 3.26 5.25
CA GLY A 296 -21.40 2.45 4.37
C GLY A 296 -20.99 2.39 2.90
N HIS A 297 -19.96 3.13 2.46
CA HIS A 297 -19.57 3.18 1.04
C HIS A 297 -19.07 1.83 0.49
N TYR A 298 -18.44 0.99 1.32
CA TYR A 298 -18.11 -0.40 0.99
C TYR A 298 -19.31 -1.31 0.70
N PHE A 299 -20.49 -0.94 1.21
CA PHE A 299 -21.68 -1.77 1.21
C PHE A 299 -22.70 -1.35 0.15
N ALA A 300 -22.48 -0.20 -0.50
CA ALA A 300 -23.29 0.25 -1.62
C ALA A 300 -23.21 -0.76 -2.78
N PRO A 301 -24.32 -0.98 -3.52
CA PRO A 301 -24.26 -1.75 -4.76
C PRO A 301 -23.25 -1.10 -5.69
N ALA A 302 -22.30 -1.88 -6.23
CA ALA A 302 -21.32 -1.36 -7.17
C ALA A 302 -22.05 -0.59 -8.29
N ALA A 303 -21.72 0.69 -8.47
CA ALA A 303 -22.24 1.49 -9.56
C ALA A 303 -21.70 0.93 -10.88
N GLY A 304 -22.42 -0.04 -11.47
CA GLY A 304 -22.14 -0.60 -12.80
C GLY A 304 -20.76 -1.24 -12.92
N GLY A 305 -20.60 -2.46 -12.40
CA GLY A 305 -19.41 -3.27 -12.64
C GLY A 305 -19.24 -3.63 -14.13
N LYS A 306 -18.14 -3.16 -14.73
CA LYS A 306 -17.64 -3.57 -16.05
C LYS A 306 -17.05 -4.98 -16.01
N TRP A 307 -17.85 -6.01 -15.71
CA TRP A 307 -17.52 -7.43 -15.96
C TRP A 307 -18.80 -8.24 -16.14
N GLY A 308 -19.62 -7.82 -17.11
CA GLY A 308 -20.61 -8.67 -17.78
C GLY A 308 -20.05 -9.14 -19.11
#